data_AF-A0AAI9T8T1-F1
#
_entry.id   AF-A0AAI9T8T1-F1
#
_cell.length_a   1.000
_cell.length_b   1.000
_cell.length_c   1.000
_cell.angle_alpha   90.00
_cell.angle_beta   90.00
_cell.angle_gamma   90.00
#
_symmetry.space_group_name_H-M   'P 1'
#
loop_
_entity.id
_entity.type
_entity.pdbx_description
1 polymer ?
#
loop_
_entity_poly.entity_id
_entity_poly.type
_entity_poly.pdbx_seq_one_letter_code
_entity_poly.pdbx_strand_id
1 'polypeptide(L)'
;MLHRPRAHQASTRNRSSIVVPNSQTANRHRADSGDNRVRSDSNQTDKFNEDIYQTSHPVEPRSRTALLPPIMSKIVGEDPTCWLGFQKDCIMTSSLEGHIRTWDRPSDSVVKS
;
A
#
# COMPACT_ATOMS: atom_id res chain seq x y z
N MET A 1 -43.05 -26.85 -18.54
CA MET A 1 -43.51 -25.45 -18.46
C MET A 1 -42.64 -24.71 -17.45
N LEU A 2 -41.98 -23.65 -17.90
CA LEU A 2 -40.91 -22.93 -17.21
C LEU A 2 -41.50 -22.01 -16.13
N HIS A 3 -41.21 -22.25 -14.85
CA HIS A 3 -41.58 -21.32 -13.77
C HIS A 3 -40.41 -20.41 -13.38
N ARG A 4 -40.72 -19.11 -13.34
CA ARG A 4 -39.83 -17.95 -13.20
C ARG A 4 -39.28 -17.78 -11.77
N PRO A 5 -38.10 -17.15 -11.59
CA PRO A 5 -37.48 -16.95 -10.30
C PRO A 5 -38.08 -15.77 -9.53
N ARG A 6 -38.14 -15.86 -8.21
CA ARG A 6 -38.30 -14.70 -7.33
C ARG A 6 -37.01 -14.45 -6.57
N ALA A 7 -36.33 -13.37 -6.94
CA ALA A 7 -35.38 -12.72 -6.07
C ALA A 7 -36.15 -12.06 -4.92
N HIS A 8 -35.81 -12.42 -3.69
CA HIS A 8 -36.10 -11.60 -2.52
C HIS A 8 -34.79 -11.16 -1.89
N GLN A 9 -34.85 -9.91 -1.45
CA GLN A 9 -33.79 -8.98 -1.16
C GLN A 9 -33.19 -9.23 0.22
N ALA A 10 -32.06 -8.54 0.46
CA ALA A 10 -31.48 -8.24 1.77
C ALA A 10 -30.90 -9.46 2.51
N SER A 11 -29.85 -9.38 3.29
CA SER A 11 -28.84 -8.39 3.63
C SER A 11 -27.87 -9.18 4.53
N THR A 12 -26.74 -8.58 4.84
CA THR A 12 -25.86 -8.94 5.97
C THR A 12 -24.91 -10.13 5.81
N ARG A 13 -23.62 -9.74 5.75
CA ARG A 13 -22.48 -10.35 6.48
C ARG A 13 -22.03 -11.73 6.00
N ASN A 14 -21.19 -11.72 4.96
CA ASN A 14 -20.24 -12.81 4.72
C ASN A 14 -19.16 -12.78 5.82
N ARG A 15 -19.36 -13.56 6.88
CA ARG A 15 -18.32 -13.94 7.85
C ARG A 15 -18.30 -15.46 7.98
N SER A 16 -17.09 -15.96 8.15
CA SER A 16 -16.67 -17.34 8.51
C SER A 16 -16.41 -18.32 7.37
N SER A 17 -15.13 -18.39 7.01
CA SER A 17 -14.45 -19.58 6.50
C SER A 17 -14.55 -20.72 7.52
N ILE A 18 -15.07 -21.87 7.10
CA ILE A 18 -14.95 -23.13 7.85
C ILE A 18 -13.98 -24.02 7.07
N VAL A 19 -12.84 -24.32 7.69
CA VAL A 19 -11.90 -25.36 7.25
C VAL A 19 -12.41 -26.69 7.80
N VAL A 20 -12.65 -27.63 6.91
CA VAL A 20 -12.96 -29.04 7.24
C VAL A 20 -11.65 -29.74 7.61
N PRO A 21 -11.50 -30.37 8.80
CA PRO A 21 -10.39 -31.27 9.04
C PRO A 21 -10.71 -32.61 8.37
N ASN A 22 -10.09 -32.87 7.21
CA ASN A 22 -10.20 -34.17 6.55
C ASN A 22 -9.50 -35.23 7.41
N SER A 23 -10.23 -36.30 7.67
CA SER A 23 -9.82 -37.48 8.41
C SER A 23 -8.65 -38.21 7.74
N GLN A 24 -7.65 -38.55 8.56
CA GLN A 24 -6.89 -39.80 8.51
C GLN A 24 -6.42 -40.29 7.13
N THR A 25 -5.17 -39.98 6.77
CA THR A 25 -4.29 -40.98 6.17
C THR A 25 -2.88 -40.83 6.73
N ALA A 26 -2.56 -41.66 7.73
CA ALA A 26 -1.18 -41.94 8.06
C ALA A 26 -0.62 -42.81 6.92
N ASN A 27 0.24 -42.26 6.06
CA ASN A 27 1.25 -43.08 5.41
C ASN A 27 2.49 -42.29 4.99
N ARG A 28 3.61 -42.87 5.37
CA ARG A 28 4.98 -42.38 5.26
C ARG A 28 5.43 -42.38 3.79
N HIS A 29 6.02 -41.30 3.28
CA HIS A 29 7.28 -41.35 2.51
C HIS A 29 7.76 -39.96 2.05
N ARG A 30 9.08 -39.80 2.13
CA ARG A 30 9.95 -38.92 1.32
C ARG A 30 9.89 -37.41 1.54
N ALA A 31 10.99 -36.93 2.09
CA ALA A 31 11.60 -35.68 1.66
C ALA A 31 11.65 -35.65 0.12
N ASP A 32 10.87 -34.75 -0.46
CA ASP A 32 11.18 -34.19 -1.77
C ASP A 32 11.19 -32.68 -1.61
N SER A 33 12.38 -32.11 -1.71
CA SER A 33 12.61 -30.68 -1.78
C SER A 33 12.29 -30.24 -3.21
N GLY A 34 11.01 -30.34 -3.57
CA GLY A 34 10.48 -29.97 -4.89
C GLY A 34 10.04 -28.52 -4.92
N ASP A 35 11.03 -27.63 -5.05
CA ASP A 35 11.02 -26.57 -6.05
C ASP A 35 9.70 -25.82 -6.34
N ASN A 36 9.22 -25.04 -5.36
CA ASN A 36 8.28 -23.93 -5.62
C ASN A 36 8.36 -22.78 -4.61
N ARG A 37 9.45 -22.73 -3.81
CA ARG A 37 9.72 -21.55 -2.99
C ARG A 37 10.36 -20.51 -3.91
N VAL A 38 9.53 -19.63 -4.49
CA VAL A 38 9.98 -18.35 -5.04
C VAL A 38 10.77 -17.65 -3.93
N ARG A 39 12.10 -17.73 -4.01
CA ARG A 39 13.01 -17.05 -3.09
C ARG A 39 13.01 -15.58 -3.46
N SER A 40 13.16 -14.71 -2.47
CA SER A 40 13.29 -13.26 -2.69
C SER A 40 14.44 -12.95 -3.64
N ASP A 41 14.18 -12.14 -4.67
CA ASP A 41 15.18 -11.67 -5.64
C ASP A 41 16.16 -10.62 -5.06
N SER A 42 16.30 -10.55 -3.74
CA SER A 42 17.07 -9.52 -3.03
C SER A 42 18.58 -9.54 -3.29
N ASN A 43 19.07 -10.51 -4.08
CA ASN A 43 20.48 -10.67 -4.43
C ASN A 43 20.74 -10.58 -5.94
N GLN A 44 19.73 -10.23 -6.75
CA GLN A 44 19.95 -10.03 -8.19
C GLN A 44 20.66 -8.69 -8.40
N THR A 45 21.97 -8.74 -8.54
CA THR A 45 22.77 -7.60 -9.01
C THR A 45 22.59 -7.50 -10.51
N ASP A 46 22.12 -6.35 -10.98
CA ASP A 46 21.94 -6.08 -12.41
C ASP A 46 23.29 -6.28 -13.11
N LYS A 47 23.32 -7.15 -14.12
CA LYS A 47 24.46 -7.23 -15.02
C LYS A 47 24.39 -5.97 -15.90
N PHE A 48 25.23 -4.99 -15.59
CA PHE A 48 25.41 -3.79 -16.42
C PHE A 48 26.01 -4.20 -17.77
N ASN A 49 25.19 -4.74 -18.67
CA ASN A 49 25.51 -4.75 -20.08
C ASN A 49 25.21 -3.34 -20.60
N GLU A 50 26.27 -2.70 -21.08
CA GLU A 50 26.36 -1.33 -21.53
C GLU A 50 25.58 -1.10 -22.82
N ASP A 51 24.26 -1.16 -22.73
CA ASP A 51 23.35 -0.77 -23.80
C ASP A 51 22.38 0.27 -23.22
N ILE A 52 22.68 1.53 -23.52
CA ILE A 52 21.91 2.72 -23.15
C ILE A 52 20.61 2.76 -23.97
N TYR A 53 19.83 1.68 -23.93
CA TYR A 53 18.49 1.61 -24.50
C TYR A 53 17.52 1.48 -23.33
N GLN A 54 16.98 2.62 -22.91
CA GLN A 54 15.74 2.77 -22.16
C GLN A 54 15.40 1.55 -21.28
N THR A 55 16.17 1.33 -20.22
CA THR A 55 15.94 0.22 -19.28
C THR A 55 14.57 0.42 -18.62
N SER A 56 13.53 -0.15 -19.22
CA SER A 56 12.18 -0.16 -18.66
C SER A 56 12.16 -1.21 -17.57
N HIS A 57 12.46 -0.78 -16.35
CA HIS A 57 12.31 -1.64 -15.18
C HIS A 57 10.82 -1.95 -14.98
N PRO A 58 10.43 -3.24 -14.83
CA PRO A 58 9.06 -3.57 -14.53
C PRO A 58 8.65 -2.95 -13.18
N VAL A 59 7.42 -2.43 -13.12
CA VAL A 59 6.87 -1.88 -11.88
C VAL A 59 6.66 -3.03 -10.89
N GLU A 60 7.21 -2.91 -9.69
CA GLU A 60 7.00 -3.89 -8.62
C GLU A 60 5.51 -4.07 -8.31
N PRO A 61 5.01 -5.31 -8.14
CA PRO A 61 3.61 -5.54 -7.78
C PRO A 61 3.23 -4.83 -6.47
N ARG A 62 2.04 -4.23 -6.44
CA ARG A 62 1.50 -3.53 -5.26
C ARG A 62 1.47 -4.43 -4.01
N SER A 63 1.30 -5.74 -4.17
CA SER A 63 1.31 -6.71 -3.08
C SER A 63 2.66 -6.82 -2.35
N ARG A 64 3.78 -6.44 -3.00
CA ARG A 64 5.13 -6.43 -2.41
C ARG A 64 5.52 -5.08 -1.82
N THR A 65 4.74 -4.02 -2.06
CA THR A 65 5.01 -2.66 -1.56
C THR A 65 4.29 -2.43 -0.23
N ALA A 66 5.02 -1.96 0.79
CA ALA A 66 4.43 -1.62 2.07
C ALA A 66 3.43 -0.45 1.94
N LEU A 67 2.26 -0.59 2.57
CA LEU A 67 1.28 0.49 2.68
C LEU A 67 1.51 1.23 3.99
N LEU A 68 2.10 2.42 3.91
CA LEU A 68 2.33 3.26 5.09
C LEU A 68 1.07 4.09 5.40
N PRO A 69 0.49 3.98 6.61
CA PRO A 69 -0.55 4.89 7.02
C PRO A 69 0.03 6.30 7.18
N PRO A 70 -0.75 7.37 6.90
CA PRO A 70 -0.29 8.73 7.16
C PRO A 70 0.02 8.93 8.65
N ILE A 71 1.16 9.55 8.94
CA ILE A 71 1.50 9.97 10.31
C ILE A 71 0.50 11.05 10.78
N MET A 72 0.05 11.91 9.87
CA MET A 72 -0.94 12.94 10.12
C MET A 72 -1.82 13.17 8.89
N SER A 73 -3.11 13.44 9.12
CA SER A 73 -4.06 13.90 8.10
C SER A 73 -4.85 15.08 8.66
N LYS A 74 -4.72 16.25 8.04
CA LYS A 74 -5.33 17.51 8.47
C LYS A 74 -5.80 18.31 7.26
N ILE A 75 -6.91 19.00 7.43
CA ILE A 75 -7.36 20.03 6.49
C ILE A 75 -6.48 21.27 6.71
N VAL A 76 -5.79 21.71 5.66
CA VAL A 76 -4.85 22.84 5.69
C VAL A 76 -5.38 24.09 4.97
N GLY A 77 -6.60 24.01 4.43
CA GLY A 77 -7.32 25.06 3.72
C GLY A 77 -8.64 24.53 3.15
N GLU A 78 -9.53 25.43 2.74
CA GLU A 78 -10.81 25.09 2.10
C GLU A 78 -10.64 24.75 0.63
N ASP A 79 -9.78 25.50 -0.06
CA ASP A 79 -9.51 25.32 -1.49
C ASP A 79 -8.54 24.14 -1.75
N PRO A 80 -8.58 23.53 -2.95
CA PRO A 80 -7.63 22.50 -3.34
C PRO A 80 -6.17 22.95 -3.23
N THR A 81 -5.34 22.16 -2.53
CA THR A 81 -3.90 22.42 -2.43
C THR A 81 -3.22 22.11 -3.76
N CYS A 82 -2.39 23.02 -4.25
CA CYS A 82 -1.68 22.88 -5.53
C CYS A 82 -0.16 22.89 -5.38
N TRP A 83 0.38 23.22 -4.20
CA TRP A 83 1.81 23.23 -3.95
C TRP A 83 2.14 23.03 -2.46
N LEU A 84 3.31 22.42 -2.20
CA LEU A 84 3.88 22.19 -0.88
C LEU A 84 5.40 22.43 -0.94
N GLY A 85 5.91 23.29 -0.06
CA GLY A 85 7.33 23.59 0.08
C GLY A 85 7.82 23.37 1.51
N PHE A 86 9.05 22.89 1.63
CA PHE A 86 9.74 22.75 2.92
C PHE A 86 10.90 23.74 2.97
N GLN A 87 10.88 24.62 3.96
CA GLN A 87 11.95 25.57 4.24
C GLN A 87 12.61 25.19 5.55
N LYS A 88 13.72 25.88 5.87
CA LYS A 88 14.49 25.65 7.08
C LYS A 88 13.61 25.77 8.33
N ASP A 89 12.80 26.82 8.40
CA ASP A 89 12.09 27.20 9.63
C ASP A 89 10.57 27.03 9.52
N CYS A 90 10.04 26.74 8.33
CA CYS A 90 8.61 26.59 8.10
C CYS A 90 8.28 25.58 6.97
N ILE A 91 6.99 25.27 6.86
CA ILE A 91 6.37 24.61 5.71
C ILE A 91 5.46 25.63 5.04
N MET A 92 5.45 25.66 3.71
CA MET A 92 4.56 26.53 2.95
C MET A 92 3.59 25.69 2.12
N THR A 93 2.31 26.09 2.09
CA THR A 93 1.29 25.50 1.21
C THR A 93 0.66 26.57 0.33
N SER A 94 0.28 26.21 -0.90
CA SER A 94 -0.57 27.07 -1.73
C SER A 94 -1.80 26.34 -2.23
N SER A 95 -2.89 27.09 -2.42
CA SER A 95 -4.11 26.59 -3.06
C SER A 95 -4.25 27.06 -4.50
N LEU A 96 -5.17 26.43 -5.24
CA LEU A 96 -5.48 26.77 -6.63
C LEU A 96 -6.02 28.21 -6.79
N GLU A 97 -6.69 28.74 -5.75
CA GLU A 97 -7.13 30.14 -5.67
C GLU A 97 -5.98 31.13 -5.37
N GLY A 98 -4.75 30.63 -5.17
CA GLY A 98 -3.57 31.45 -4.92
C GLY A 98 -3.32 31.78 -3.45
N HIS A 99 -4.09 31.23 -2.51
CA HIS A 99 -3.84 31.44 -1.08
C HIS A 99 -2.56 30.74 -0.64
N ILE A 100 -1.61 31.49 -0.10
CA ILE A 100 -0.35 30.98 0.47
C ILE A 100 -0.45 30.98 2.00
N ARG A 101 -0.12 29.84 2.62
CA ARG A 101 -0.07 29.68 4.09
C ARG A 101 1.31 29.18 4.51
N THR A 102 1.74 29.62 5.68
CA THR A 102 3.03 29.29 6.27
C THR A 102 2.81 28.66 7.65
N TRP A 103 3.48 27.54 7.91
CA TRP A 103 3.38 26.76 9.13
C TRP A 103 4.76 26.68 9.77
N ASP A 104 4.94 27.33 10.91
CA ASP A 104 6.22 27.34 11.61
C ASP A 104 6.57 25.96 12.13
N ARG A 105 7.85 25.60 12.04
CA ARG A 105 8.35 24.38 12.65
C ARG A 105 8.34 24.53 14.17
N PRO A 106 8.07 23.45 14.93
CA PRO A 106 8.25 23.46 16.37
C PRO A 106 9.68 23.85 16.71
N SER A 107 9.86 24.86 17.57
CA SER A 107 11.15 25.16 18.19
C SER A 107 11.19 24.61 19.61
N ASP A 108 12.34 24.09 20.02
CA ASP A 108 12.54 23.54 21.37
C ASP A 108 12.27 24.58 22.49
N SER A 109 12.21 25.86 22.16
CA SER A 109 11.96 26.98 23.07
C SER A 109 10.49 27.19 23.47
N VAL A 110 9.52 26.59 22.77
CA VAL A 110 8.08 26.83 23.02
C VAL A 110 7.48 25.84 24.02
N VAL A 111 8.23 24.81 24.46
CA VAL A 111 7.81 23.91 25.54
C VAL A 111 8.14 24.52 26.91
N LYS A 112 7.54 25.67 27.24
CA LYS A 112 7.44 26.18 28.62
C LYS A 112 6.16 27.00 28.81
N SER A 113 5.12 26.34 29.31
CA SER A 113 4.11 26.89 30.23
C SER A 113 3.22 25.76 30.73
#